data_AF-A0A534WG34-F1
#
_entry.id   AF-A0A534WG34-F1
#
_cell.length_a   1.000
_cell.length_b   1.000
_cell.length_c   1.000
_cell.angle_alpha   90.00
_cell.angle_beta   90.00
_cell.angle_gamma   90.00
#
_symmetry.space_group_name_H-M   'P 1'
#
loop_
_entity.id
_entity.type
_entity.pdbx_description
1 polymer ?
#
loop_
_entity_poly.entity_id
_entity_poly.type
_entity_poly.pdbx_seq_one_letter_code
_entity_poly.pdbx_strand_id
1 'polypeptide(L)'
;MSNGLAPPAPRRSILALLALGMLAACGSDSQKDALPFHAAPRPHFVFTNGDFENDPIGTTPPSGWTLLNYLNANGVSGTGSAPPSSFSALNLSGLGTGVNATYVVGGAALTQADPDLGTGQTFRFPLYGQRSARLNYKDATTYGKNKNANVLKQSMTVSLADVDPNDGQIHVRFAIAPVLENPSHAFNQQPYFYVELLNLTRGTTLYTGFNTAGQTGVPWHTTTSIATGNATQWLDWALVDIAPAGSALSAGDQVQLTVVASGCS
;
A
#
# COMPACT_ATOMS: atom_id res chain seq x y z
N MET A 1 26.92 -37.64 55.63
CA MET A 1 28.12 -37.19 56.37
C MET A 1 29.29 -37.22 55.39
N SER A 2 30.04 -36.13 55.25
CA SER A 2 31.32 -36.08 54.51
C SER A 2 32.16 -34.91 55.03
N ASN A 3 33.47 -34.94 54.75
CA ASN A 3 34.48 -34.03 55.29
C ASN A 3 34.59 -32.73 54.44
N GLY A 4 35.18 -31.62 54.91
CA GLY A 4 35.66 -31.30 56.26
C GLY A 4 36.73 -30.18 56.27
N LEU A 5 36.63 -29.27 57.27
CA LEU A 5 37.63 -28.27 57.69
C LEU A 5 37.99 -27.10 56.74
N ALA A 6 38.66 -26.09 57.31
CA ALA A 6 38.72 -24.69 56.85
C ALA A 6 40.13 -24.05 57.09
N PRO A 7 40.41 -22.79 56.67
CA PRO A 7 41.78 -22.26 56.50
C PRO A 7 42.37 -21.58 57.77
N PRO A 8 43.59 -20.99 57.68
CA PRO A 8 43.63 -19.51 57.59
C PRO A 8 44.80 -18.90 56.75
N ALA A 9 44.73 -17.57 56.55
CA ALA A 9 45.81 -16.67 56.12
C ALA A 9 46.48 -16.03 57.39
N PRO A 10 47.04 -14.78 57.47
CA PRO A 10 47.37 -13.72 56.49
C PRO A 10 48.70 -12.93 56.73
N ARG A 11 48.99 -11.91 55.89
CA ARG A 11 49.53 -10.53 56.17
C ARG A 11 49.86 -9.85 54.82
N ARG A 12 49.50 -8.58 54.50
CA ARG A 12 49.73 -7.24 55.11
C ARG A 12 51.22 -6.82 55.14
N SER A 13 51.69 -5.61 54.77
CA SER A 13 51.21 -4.41 54.00
C SER A 13 52.50 -3.53 53.68
N ILE A 14 52.59 -2.24 53.30
CA ILE A 14 51.69 -1.07 53.07
C ILE A 14 52.44 0.07 52.27
N LEU A 15 51.73 0.96 51.53
CA LEU A 15 52.19 2.28 50.95
C LEU A 15 53.37 2.27 49.91
N ALA A 16 53.65 3.30 49.05
CA ALA A 16 52.95 4.54 48.65
C ALA A 16 53.51 5.19 47.33
N LEU A 17 52.71 6.10 46.75
CA LEU A 17 53.06 7.34 46.00
C LEU A 17 53.59 7.29 44.54
N LEU A 18 53.45 8.46 43.88
CA LEU A 18 53.59 8.72 42.43
C LEU A 18 54.91 9.44 42.08
N ALA A 19 55.39 9.26 40.84
CA ALA A 19 55.99 10.33 40.02
C ALA A 19 55.95 9.97 38.51
N LEU A 20 56.05 10.98 37.64
CA LEU A 20 55.94 10.84 36.17
C LEU A 20 57.25 10.38 35.50
N GLY A 21 57.10 9.65 34.39
CA GLY A 21 58.08 9.52 33.32
C GLY A 21 57.35 9.36 31.98
N MET A 22 57.71 10.12 30.95
CA MET A 22 56.93 10.25 29.70
C MET A 22 57.69 9.77 28.46
N LEU A 23 56.90 9.34 27.46
CA LEU A 23 57.21 9.19 26.02
C LEU A 23 57.96 7.95 25.50
N ALA A 24 57.64 7.66 24.23
CA ALA A 24 58.33 6.78 23.27
C ALA A 24 58.30 5.24 23.49
N ALA A 25 57.13 4.63 23.23
CA ALA A 25 57.04 3.27 22.68
C ALA A 25 55.88 3.21 21.67
N CYS A 26 56.05 2.54 20.54
CA CYS A 26 55.05 2.48 19.47
C CYS A 26 53.90 1.54 19.85
N GLY A 27 52.68 2.06 19.98
CA GLY A 27 51.46 1.26 20.03
C GLY A 27 50.94 1.00 18.63
N SER A 28 50.83 -0.28 18.24
CA SER A 28 50.20 -0.69 16.97
C SER A 28 48.71 -0.34 16.94
N ASP A 29 48.17 -0.11 15.74
CA ASP A 29 46.83 0.46 15.54
C ASP A 29 45.71 -0.28 16.27
N SER A 30 44.99 0.47 17.12
CA SER A 30 43.76 0.01 17.75
C SER A 30 42.59 0.07 16.75
N GLN A 31 42.31 -1.08 16.16
CA GLN A 31 40.97 -1.57 15.81
C GLN A 31 40.01 -0.57 15.16
N LYS A 32 39.90 -0.65 13.82
CA LYS A 32 38.67 -0.30 13.08
C LYS A 32 38.30 -1.41 12.11
N ASP A 33 37.90 -2.56 12.68
CA ASP A 33 37.12 -3.54 11.92
C ASP A 33 35.80 -2.88 11.51
N ALA A 34 35.69 -2.51 10.24
CA ALA A 34 34.44 -2.04 9.69
C ALA A 34 33.46 -3.22 9.70
N LEU A 35 32.37 -3.09 10.46
CA LEU A 35 31.29 -4.07 10.43
C LEU A 35 30.86 -4.27 8.97
N PRO A 36 30.81 -5.52 8.46
CA PRO A 36 30.43 -5.75 7.08
C PRO A 36 29.00 -5.27 6.89
N PHE A 37 28.84 -4.22 6.09
CA PHE A 37 27.56 -3.74 5.58
C PHE A 37 26.96 -4.83 4.69
N HIS A 38 26.37 -5.84 5.33
CA HIS A 38 25.33 -6.64 4.72
C HIS A 38 24.24 -5.65 4.35
N ALA A 39 24.07 -5.42 3.05
CA ALA A 39 22.88 -4.73 2.58
C ALA A 39 21.69 -5.48 3.18
N ALA A 40 20.78 -4.76 3.84
CA ALA A 40 19.56 -5.35 4.36
C ALA A 40 18.91 -6.16 3.20
N PRO A 41 18.45 -7.40 3.44
CA PRO A 41 17.80 -8.19 2.42
C PRO A 41 16.79 -7.32 1.69
N ARG A 42 16.95 -7.16 0.36
CA ARG A 42 16.03 -6.33 -0.41
C ARG A 42 14.63 -6.90 -0.14
N PRO A 43 13.66 -6.12 0.36
CA PRO A 43 12.32 -6.64 0.59
C PRO A 43 11.84 -7.29 -0.71
N HIS A 44 11.56 -8.59 -0.63
CA HIS A 44 11.23 -9.41 -1.79
C HIS A 44 9.78 -9.11 -2.20
N PHE A 45 9.61 -8.03 -2.95
CA PHE A 45 8.32 -7.60 -3.45
C PHE A 45 7.78 -8.59 -4.48
N VAL A 46 6.75 -9.35 -4.11
CA VAL A 46 6.06 -10.29 -5.01
C VAL A 46 5.46 -9.56 -6.21
N PHE A 47 4.90 -8.38 -5.98
CA PHE A 47 4.50 -7.43 -7.02
C PHE A 47 5.63 -6.41 -7.25
N THR A 48 6.27 -6.43 -8.41
CA THR A 48 7.20 -5.35 -8.81
C THR A 48 6.37 -4.16 -9.31
N ASN A 49 5.88 -3.35 -8.37
CA ASN A 49 4.97 -2.22 -8.61
C ASN A 49 3.75 -2.60 -9.48
N GLY A 50 3.06 -3.70 -9.12
CA GLY A 50 1.90 -4.21 -9.87
C GLY A 50 2.20 -4.59 -11.33
N ASP A 51 3.46 -4.89 -11.64
CA ASP A 51 4.02 -5.16 -12.98
C ASP A 51 3.98 -3.98 -13.97
N PHE A 52 3.44 -2.83 -13.54
CA PHE A 52 3.18 -1.65 -14.37
C PHE A 52 4.44 -1.06 -15.01
N GLU A 53 5.63 -1.25 -14.43
CA GLU A 53 6.90 -0.71 -14.95
C GLU A 53 7.23 -1.18 -16.38
N ASN A 54 6.72 -2.33 -16.79
CA ASN A 54 6.91 -2.88 -18.13
C ASN A 54 5.97 -2.24 -19.17
N ASP A 55 4.90 -1.56 -18.73
CA ASP A 55 3.88 -1.00 -19.61
C ASP A 55 4.24 0.41 -20.13
N PRO A 56 3.96 0.69 -21.41
CA PRO A 56 3.77 2.05 -21.91
C PRO A 56 2.69 2.82 -21.12
N ILE A 57 2.85 4.14 -21.04
CA ILE A 57 1.78 5.02 -20.55
C ILE A 57 0.61 4.95 -21.55
N GLY A 58 -0.60 4.72 -21.04
CA GLY A 58 -1.82 4.51 -21.82
C GLY A 58 -2.21 3.04 -22.02
N THR A 59 -1.41 2.06 -21.57
CA THR A 59 -1.76 0.63 -21.68
C THR A 59 -3.05 0.30 -20.91
N THR A 60 -3.95 -0.44 -21.55
CA THR A 60 -5.25 -0.89 -21.00
C THR A 60 -5.66 -2.25 -21.59
N PRO A 61 -5.94 -3.29 -20.76
CA PRO A 61 -5.62 -3.36 -19.34
C PRO A 61 -4.09 -3.29 -19.11
N PRO A 62 -3.63 -2.88 -17.91
CA PRO A 62 -2.25 -3.10 -17.50
C PRO A 62 -1.86 -4.58 -17.60
N SER A 63 -0.61 -4.85 -17.96
CA SER A 63 -0.08 -6.22 -18.11
C SER A 63 -0.21 -7.01 -16.81
N GLY A 64 -0.72 -8.24 -16.90
CA GLY A 64 -0.98 -9.10 -15.73
C GLY A 64 -2.31 -8.83 -15.00
N TRP A 65 -3.05 -7.77 -15.34
CA TRP A 65 -4.34 -7.44 -14.73
C TRP A 65 -5.52 -7.71 -15.66
N THR A 66 -6.64 -8.14 -15.09
CA THR A 66 -7.95 -8.20 -15.74
C THR A 66 -8.71 -6.91 -15.45
N LEU A 67 -9.09 -6.17 -16.49
CA LEU A 67 -10.02 -5.04 -16.40
C LEU A 67 -11.45 -5.50 -16.72
N LEU A 68 -12.39 -5.18 -15.84
CA LEU A 68 -13.83 -5.34 -16.05
C LEU A 68 -14.53 -3.98 -15.90
N ASN A 69 -15.54 -3.75 -16.72
CA ASN A 69 -16.32 -2.52 -16.80
C ASN A 69 -17.79 -2.78 -16.42
N TYR A 70 -18.35 -1.92 -15.59
CA TYR A 70 -19.68 -2.04 -15.00
C TYR A 70 -20.37 -0.68 -14.93
N LEU A 71 -21.65 -0.70 -14.55
CA LEU A 71 -22.39 0.46 -14.09
C LEU A 71 -22.74 0.34 -12.60
N ASN A 72 -22.45 1.41 -11.84
CA ASN A 72 -23.03 1.67 -10.52
C ASN A 72 -24.49 2.14 -10.68
N ALA A 73 -25.33 1.29 -11.28
CA ALA A 73 -26.70 1.68 -11.60
C ALA A 73 -27.60 1.81 -10.36
N ASN A 74 -27.26 1.07 -9.29
CA ASN A 74 -28.12 0.77 -8.15
C ASN A 74 -27.71 1.47 -6.84
N GLY A 75 -26.49 2.01 -6.76
CA GLY A 75 -25.87 2.47 -5.51
C GLY A 75 -25.39 1.29 -4.64
N VAL A 76 -24.47 1.55 -3.72
CA VAL A 76 -23.88 0.52 -2.86
C VAL A 76 -24.77 0.18 -1.66
N SER A 77 -24.62 -1.03 -1.11
CA SER A 77 -25.23 -1.45 0.14
C SER A 77 -24.46 -0.92 1.36
N GLY A 78 -25.14 -0.75 2.50
CA GLY A 78 -24.52 -0.28 3.76
C GLY A 78 -24.75 1.21 4.05
N THR A 79 -24.00 1.75 5.01
CA THR A 79 -24.11 3.15 5.48
C THR A 79 -22.72 3.75 5.78
N GLY A 80 -22.65 5.06 6.02
CA GLY A 80 -21.39 5.72 6.42
C GLY A 80 -20.80 5.22 7.75
N SER A 81 -21.59 4.55 8.60
CA SER A 81 -21.14 3.89 9.84
C SER A 81 -20.96 2.38 9.72
N ALA A 82 -21.47 1.77 8.64
CA ALA A 82 -21.33 0.35 8.31
C ALA A 82 -21.13 0.21 6.79
N PRO A 83 -19.95 0.58 6.26
CA PRO A 83 -19.69 0.59 4.82
C PRO A 83 -19.66 -0.82 4.22
N PRO A 84 -19.86 -0.97 2.89
CA PRO A 84 -19.79 -2.26 2.22
C PRO A 84 -18.41 -2.93 2.37
N SER A 85 -18.43 -4.21 2.72
CA SER A 85 -17.26 -5.03 3.04
C SER A 85 -17.11 -6.27 2.15
N SER A 86 -17.79 -6.30 1.00
CA SER A 86 -17.63 -7.32 -0.05
C SER A 86 -17.83 -6.71 -1.43
N PHE A 87 -17.18 -7.27 -2.46
CA PHE A 87 -17.42 -6.86 -3.86
C PHE A 87 -18.90 -6.96 -4.27
N SER A 88 -19.64 -7.94 -3.72
CA SER A 88 -21.08 -8.10 -3.97
C SER A 88 -21.92 -6.95 -3.41
N ALA A 89 -21.52 -6.34 -2.28
CA ALA A 89 -22.23 -5.22 -1.66
C ALA A 89 -22.13 -3.92 -2.47
N LEU A 90 -21.30 -3.86 -3.51
CA LEU A 90 -21.22 -2.74 -4.44
C LEU A 90 -22.40 -2.67 -5.44
N ASN A 91 -23.20 -3.74 -5.53
CA ASN A 91 -24.40 -3.85 -6.39
C ASN A 91 -24.18 -3.50 -7.88
N LEU A 92 -22.93 -3.63 -8.37
CA LEU A 92 -22.56 -3.33 -9.76
C LEU A 92 -23.33 -4.20 -10.75
N SER A 93 -23.81 -3.59 -11.84
CA SER A 93 -24.57 -4.25 -12.90
C SER A 93 -24.01 -3.91 -14.28
N GLY A 94 -24.50 -4.57 -15.33
CA GLY A 94 -24.04 -4.29 -16.70
C GLY A 94 -22.55 -4.59 -16.93
N LEU A 95 -22.10 -5.81 -16.62
CA LEU A 95 -20.77 -6.25 -17.02
C LEU A 95 -20.61 -6.08 -18.54
N GLY A 96 -19.58 -5.35 -18.96
CA GLY A 96 -19.33 -5.02 -20.37
C GLY A 96 -19.94 -3.70 -20.84
N THR A 97 -20.80 -3.02 -20.07
CA THR A 97 -21.51 -1.81 -20.53
C THR A 97 -20.96 -0.48 -20.01
N GLY A 98 -20.01 -0.50 -19.08
CA GLY A 98 -19.26 0.70 -18.68
C GLY A 98 -18.23 1.12 -19.73
N VAL A 99 -17.78 2.38 -19.69
CA VAL A 99 -16.64 2.87 -20.47
C VAL A 99 -15.33 2.44 -19.79
N ASN A 100 -14.38 1.93 -20.56
CA ASN A 100 -13.01 1.70 -20.09
C ASN A 100 -12.29 3.04 -19.90
N ALA A 101 -11.98 3.37 -18.65
CA ALA A 101 -11.29 4.58 -18.21
C ALA A 101 -10.13 4.25 -17.24
N THR A 102 -9.67 2.99 -17.25
CA THR A 102 -8.55 2.48 -16.45
C THR A 102 -7.35 2.21 -17.36
N TYR A 103 -6.20 2.79 -17.06
CA TYR A 103 -4.98 2.68 -17.86
C TYR A 103 -3.72 2.98 -17.05
N VAL A 104 -2.56 2.57 -17.55
CA VAL A 104 -1.26 2.87 -16.93
C VAL A 104 -0.88 4.34 -17.12
N VAL A 105 -0.54 5.01 -16.02
CA VAL A 105 0.03 6.36 -15.97
C VAL A 105 1.47 6.31 -15.49
N GLY A 106 2.26 7.36 -15.71
CA GLY A 106 3.67 7.36 -15.32
C GLY A 106 4.41 8.66 -15.51
N GLY A 107 5.67 8.66 -15.07
CA GLY A 107 6.59 9.79 -15.02
C GLY A 107 7.68 9.49 -13.98
N ALA A 108 8.42 10.48 -13.51
CA ALA A 108 9.34 10.26 -12.38
C ALA A 108 8.57 10.17 -11.04
N ALA A 109 8.99 9.29 -10.13
CA ALA A 109 8.38 9.14 -8.81
C ALA A 109 8.13 10.49 -8.10
N LEU A 110 6.91 10.68 -7.59
CA LEU A 110 6.42 11.89 -6.91
C LEU A 110 6.56 13.20 -7.71
N THR A 111 6.60 13.15 -9.04
CA THR A 111 6.69 14.37 -9.89
C THR A 111 5.41 14.72 -10.67
N GLN A 112 4.57 13.75 -11.00
CA GLN A 112 3.42 14.00 -11.88
C GLN A 112 2.23 14.52 -11.08
N ALA A 113 1.70 15.69 -11.48
CA ALA A 113 0.45 16.20 -10.93
C ALA A 113 -0.74 15.45 -11.53
N ASP A 114 -1.77 15.16 -10.72
CA ASP A 114 -3.00 14.57 -11.24
C ASP A 114 -3.78 15.57 -12.12
N PRO A 115 -4.30 15.19 -13.30
CA PRO A 115 -5.03 16.10 -14.19
C PRO A 115 -6.30 16.72 -13.59
N ASP A 116 -6.97 16.07 -12.64
CA ASP A 116 -8.10 16.70 -11.94
C ASP A 116 -7.60 17.73 -10.92
N LEU A 117 -6.54 17.43 -10.17
CA LEU A 117 -6.05 18.25 -9.06
C LEU A 117 -5.15 19.42 -9.50
N GLY A 118 -4.43 19.25 -10.60
CA GLY A 118 -3.44 20.21 -11.10
C GLY A 118 -2.19 20.33 -10.23
N THR A 119 -1.27 21.18 -10.67
CA THR A 119 0.01 21.43 -9.97
C THR A 119 -0.14 22.16 -8.63
N GLY A 120 -1.28 22.82 -8.38
CA GLY A 120 -1.56 23.59 -7.17
C GLY A 120 -1.86 22.77 -5.91
N GLN A 121 -2.09 21.45 -6.04
CA GLN A 121 -2.18 20.54 -4.88
C GLN A 121 -0.83 19.86 -4.61
N THR A 122 -0.65 19.25 -3.43
CA THR A 122 0.56 18.50 -3.07
C THR A 122 0.62 17.10 -3.65
N PHE A 123 -0.53 16.46 -3.94
CA PHE A 123 -0.58 15.09 -4.44
C PHE A 123 0.23 14.89 -5.73
N ARG A 124 1.08 13.85 -5.75
CA ARG A 124 1.87 13.46 -6.93
C ARG A 124 1.88 11.95 -7.13
N PHE A 125 1.98 11.53 -8.39
CA PHE A 125 2.16 10.13 -8.80
C PHE A 125 3.41 9.99 -9.68
N PRO A 126 3.88 8.76 -9.95
CA PRO A 126 3.63 7.54 -9.15
C PRO A 126 4.28 7.65 -7.76
N LEU A 127 3.85 6.85 -6.78
CA LEU A 127 4.52 6.81 -5.47
C LEU A 127 5.84 6.04 -5.54
N TYR A 128 5.83 4.91 -6.25
CA TYR A 128 6.97 4.03 -6.45
C TYR A 128 7.20 3.81 -7.95
N GLY A 129 8.46 3.55 -8.32
CA GLY A 129 8.84 3.32 -9.72
C GLY A 129 8.53 4.51 -10.63
N GLN A 130 8.30 4.23 -11.91
CA GLN A 130 7.97 5.21 -12.94
C GLN A 130 6.54 5.05 -13.47
N ARG A 131 5.73 4.15 -12.88
CA ARG A 131 4.38 3.78 -13.32
C ARG A 131 3.38 3.59 -12.17
N SER A 132 2.10 3.66 -12.49
CA SER A 132 0.96 3.27 -11.65
C SER A 132 -0.26 3.02 -12.53
N ALA A 133 -1.22 2.19 -12.13
CA ALA A 133 -2.54 2.19 -12.75
C ALA A 133 -3.39 3.35 -12.22
N ARG A 134 -4.03 4.11 -13.13
CA ARG A 134 -5.17 4.97 -12.79
C ARG A 134 -6.45 4.22 -13.14
N LEU A 135 -7.43 4.18 -12.23
CA LEU A 135 -8.72 3.51 -12.44
C LEU A 135 -9.85 4.53 -12.60
N ASN A 136 -10.82 4.21 -13.47
CA ASN A 136 -12.05 5.00 -13.70
C ASN A 136 -11.81 6.52 -13.86
N TYR A 137 -10.77 6.92 -14.60
CA TYR A 137 -10.41 8.33 -14.79
C TYR A 137 -11.58 9.13 -15.36
N LYS A 138 -11.91 10.26 -14.72
CA LYS A 138 -12.92 11.18 -15.20
C LYS A 138 -12.34 12.14 -16.24
N ASP A 139 -13.13 12.46 -17.27
CA ASP A 139 -13.00 13.71 -18.00
C ASP A 139 -14.35 14.47 -18.00
N ALA A 140 -14.39 15.63 -18.66
CA ALA A 140 -15.65 16.36 -18.86
C ALA A 140 -16.61 15.64 -19.83
N THR A 141 -16.09 14.89 -20.79
CA THR A 141 -16.78 14.54 -22.04
C THR A 141 -17.29 13.10 -22.14
N THR A 142 -16.52 12.10 -21.71
CA THR A 142 -16.66 10.69 -22.13
C THR A 142 -16.39 9.65 -21.01
N TYR A 143 -15.38 9.87 -20.18
CA TYR A 143 -14.76 8.86 -19.31
C TYR A 143 -15.10 9.07 -17.82
N GLY A 144 -15.14 7.98 -17.05
CA GLY A 144 -15.21 7.93 -15.57
C GLY A 144 -16.47 8.50 -14.88
N LYS A 145 -17.25 9.32 -15.57
CA LYS A 145 -18.40 10.08 -15.03
C LYS A 145 -19.71 9.28 -14.94
N ASN A 146 -20.71 9.89 -14.29
CA ASN A 146 -22.04 9.31 -14.07
C ASN A 146 -21.92 7.93 -13.37
N LYS A 147 -22.74 6.96 -13.80
CA LYS A 147 -22.77 5.57 -13.30
C LYS A 147 -21.54 4.72 -13.65
N ASN A 148 -20.46 5.27 -14.24
CA ASN A 148 -19.34 4.44 -14.70
C ASN A 148 -18.57 3.81 -13.53
N ALA A 149 -18.28 2.52 -13.63
CA ALA A 149 -17.42 1.81 -12.68
C ALA A 149 -16.41 0.94 -13.43
N ASN A 150 -15.16 0.95 -12.97
CA ASN A 150 -14.11 0.07 -13.48
C ASN A 150 -13.50 -0.74 -12.34
N VAL A 151 -13.27 -2.02 -12.60
CA VAL A 151 -12.79 -3.02 -11.67
C VAL A 151 -11.49 -3.61 -12.24
N LEU A 152 -10.39 -3.50 -11.51
CA LEU A 152 -9.12 -4.10 -11.88
C LEU A 152 -8.78 -5.25 -10.92
N LYS A 153 -8.42 -6.42 -11.46
CA LYS A 153 -8.14 -7.64 -10.69
C LYS A 153 -6.81 -8.26 -11.11
N GLN A 154 -5.96 -8.60 -10.14
CA GLN A 154 -4.78 -9.43 -10.35
C GLN A 154 -4.79 -10.55 -9.30
N SER A 155 -4.27 -11.72 -9.68
CA SER A 155 -4.10 -12.86 -8.78
C SER A 155 -2.66 -13.35 -8.81
N MET A 156 -2.12 -13.70 -7.65
CA MET A 156 -0.76 -14.24 -7.48
C MET A 156 -0.80 -15.53 -6.66
N THR A 157 0.22 -16.36 -6.81
CA THR A 157 0.49 -17.47 -5.89
C THR A 157 1.55 -17.01 -4.88
N VAL A 158 1.26 -17.16 -3.60
CA VAL A 158 2.17 -16.81 -2.50
C VAL A 158 3.38 -17.74 -2.52
N SER A 159 4.59 -17.20 -2.47
CA SER A 159 5.85 -17.95 -2.46
C SER A 159 6.54 -17.92 -1.10
N LEU A 160 7.60 -18.71 -0.94
CA LEU A 160 8.46 -18.65 0.25
C LEU A 160 9.38 -17.41 0.28
N ALA A 161 9.52 -16.68 -0.83
CA ALA A 161 10.22 -15.40 -0.85
C ALA A 161 9.36 -14.24 -0.30
N ASP A 162 8.05 -14.47 -0.14
CA ASP A 162 7.07 -13.48 0.34
C ASP A 162 7.07 -13.38 1.88
N VAL A 163 7.82 -14.27 2.54
CA VAL A 163 8.03 -14.30 3.99
C VAL A 163 9.06 -13.25 4.37
N ASP A 164 8.67 -12.25 5.17
CA ASP A 164 9.54 -11.19 5.63
C ASP A 164 10.54 -11.76 6.66
N PRO A 165 11.87 -11.67 6.43
CA PRO A 165 12.87 -12.34 7.26
C PRO A 165 13.02 -11.72 8.67
N ASN A 166 12.34 -10.60 8.94
CA ASN A 166 12.42 -9.89 10.22
C ASN A 166 11.41 -10.43 11.26
N ASP A 167 10.25 -10.94 10.84
CA ASP A 167 9.20 -11.46 11.73
C ASP A 167 8.63 -12.83 11.34
N GLY A 168 8.94 -13.33 10.14
CA GLY A 168 8.46 -14.62 9.63
C GLY A 168 7.02 -14.61 9.09
N GLN A 169 6.41 -13.43 8.90
CA GLN A 169 5.06 -13.30 8.34
C GLN A 169 5.09 -13.08 6.82
N ILE A 170 3.95 -13.33 6.17
CA ILE A 170 3.78 -13.07 4.74
C ILE A 170 3.04 -11.74 4.58
N HIS A 171 3.64 -10.83 3.81
CA HIS A 171 3.15 -9.46 3.65
C HIS A 171 2.61 -9.20 2.24
N VAL A 172 1.32 -8.86 2.14
CA VAL A 172 0.76 -8.29 0.90
C VAL A 172 0.72 -6.77 1.04
N ARG A 173 1.61 -6.10 0.30
CA ARG A 173 1.85 -4.65 0.37
C ARG A 173 1.40 -3.96 -0.92
N PHE A 174 0.63 -2.88 -0.81
CA PHE A 174 0.27 -2.01 -1.95
C PHE A 174 0.06 -0.55 -1.51
N ALA A 175 -0.02 0.36 -2.49
CA ALA A 175 -0.31 1.77 -2.27
C ALA A 175 -1.57 2.19 -3.04
N ILE A 176 -2.42 3.03 -2.44
CA ILE A 176 -3.60 3.59 -3.09
C ILE A 176 -3.83 5.05 -2.68
N ALA A 177 -4.28 5.87 -3.62
CA ALA A 177 -4.70 7.25 -3.38
C ALA A 177 -6.03 7.51 -4.10
N PRO A 178 -7.16 7.68 -3.39
CA PRO A 178 -8.43 8.03 -4.00
C PRO A 178 -8.45 9.51 -4.42
N VAL A 179 -8.92 9.76 -5.64
CA VAL A 179 -9.33 11.08 -6.15
C VAL A 179 -10.76 10.92 -6.66
N LEU A 180 -11.72 11.53 -5.98
CA LEU A 180 -13.16 11.35 -6.20
C LEU A 180 -13.86 12.69 -6.34
N GLU A 181 -14.72 12.83 -7.34
CA GLU A 181 -15.67 13.95 -7.38
C GLU A 181 -16.69 13.83 -6.24
N ASN A 182 -17.08 14.96 -5.63
CA ASN A 182 -18.14 15.01 -4.64
C ASN A 182 -19.37 15.77 -5.18
N PRO A 183 -20.31 15.09 -5.86
CA PRO A 183 -21.57 15.68 -6.31
C PRO A 183 -22.59 15.92 -5.18
N SER A 184 -22.20 15.74 -3.92
CA SER A 184 -23.06 15.90 -2.72
C SER A 184 -24.31 15.01 -2.72
N HIS A 185 -24.20 13.79 -3.25
CA HIS A 185 -25.25 12.77 -3.18
C HIS A 185 -25.34 12.11 -1.78
N ALA A 186 -26.40 11.33 -1.55
CA ALA A 186 -26.48 10.45 -0.39
C ALA A 186 -25.37 9.38 -0.40
N PHE A 187 -24.96 8.89 0.78
CA PHE A 187 -23.81 7.98 0.95
C PHE A 187 -23.76 6.83 -0.08
N ASN A 188 -24.87 6.13 -0.28
CA ASN A 188 -24.96 4.98 -1.17
C ASN A 188 -24.88 5.33 -2.66
N GLN A 189 -25.02 6.62 -3.01
CA GLN A 189 -25.06 7.15 -4.37
C GLN A 189 -23.85 8.02 -4.75
N GLN A 190 -22.92 8.24 -3.82
CA GLN A 190 -21.69 9.00 -4.05
C GLN A 190 -20.67 8.19 -4.89
N PRO A 191 -19.76 8.85 -5.62
CA PRO A 191 -18.54 8.23 -6.13
C PRO A 191 -17.72 7.59 -5.00
N TYR A 192 -17.05 6.48 -5.30
CA TYR A 192 -16.34 5.69 -4.30
C TYR A 192 -15.12 4.96 -4.86
N PHE A 193 -14.25 4.52 -3.94
CA PHE A 193 -13.27 3.47 -4.21
C PHE A 193 -13.53 2.25 -3.31
N TYR A 194 -13.15 1.08 -3.78
CA TYR A 194 -13.19 -0.17 -3.02
C TYR A 194 -11.92 -0.99 -3.29
N VAL A 195 -11.43 -1.68 -2.25
CA VAL A 195 -10.33 -2.64 -2.32
C VAL A 195 -10.71 -3.90 -1.55
N GLU A 196 -10.38 -5.06 -2.11
CA GLU A 196 -10.62 -6.38 -1.51
C GLU A 196 -9.42 -7.28 -1.79
N LEU A 197 -8.84 -7.88 -0.76
CA LEU A 197 -7.85 -8.95 -0.89
C LEU A 197 -8.49 -10.26 -0.41
N LEU A 198 -8.67 -11.21 -1.32
CA LEU A 198 -9.19 -12.55 -1.04
C LEU A 198 -8.07 -13.59 -1.07
N ASN A 199 -8.08 -14.53 -0.14
CA ASN A 199 -7.39 -15.81 -0.26
C ASN A 199 -8.32 -16.79 -1.00
N LEU A 200 -8.07 -16.99 -2.30
CA LEU A 200 -8.88 -17.85 -3.15
C LEU A 200 -8.77 -19.33 -2.75
N THR A 201 -7.60 -19.76 -2.26
CA THR A 201 -7.37 -21.13 -1.77
C THR A 201 -8.19 -21.43 -0.51
N ARG A 202 -8.47 -20.42 0.33
CA ARG A 202 -9.16 -20.59 1.63
C ARG A 202 -10.58 -20.03 1.69
N GLY A 203 -11.00 -19.29 0.67
CA GLY A 203 -12.31 -18.63 0.61
C GLY A 203 -12.47 -17.49 1.64
N THR A 204 -11.35 -16.91 2.11
CA THR A 204 -11.35 -15.90 3.18
C THR A 204 -10.97 -14.51 2.67
N THR A 205 -11.63 -13.49 3.19
CA THR A 205 -11.24 -12.09 2.97
C THR A 205 -10.13 -11.71 3.96
N LEU A 206 -8.99 -11.25 3.44
CA LEU A 206 -7.82 -10.85 4.24
C LEU A 206 -7.82 -9.35 4.55
N TYR A 207 -8.38 -8.53 3.65
CA TYR A 207 -8.48 -7.08 3.79
C TYR A 207 -9.65 -6.53 2.96
N THR A 208 -10.30 -5.49 3.47
CA THR A 208 -11.15 -4.60 2.68
C THR A 208 -10.92 -3.14 3.04
N GLY A 209 -11.04 -2.28 2.03
CA GLY A 209 -11.07 -0.82 2.18
C GLY A 209 -12.19 -0.24 1.33
N PHE A 210 -12.95 0.70 1.87
CA PHE A 210 -14.03 1.40 1.16
C PHE A 210 -14.18 2.81 1.69
N ASN A 211 -14.20 3.81 0.80
CA ASN A 211 -14.78 5.11 1.13
C ASN A 211 -15.54 5.74 -0.05
N THR A 212 -16.58 6.50 0.28
CA THR A 212 -17.26 7.41 -0.64
C THR A 212 -16.75 8.85 -0.49
N ALA A 213 -16.89 9.62 -1.56
CA ALA A 213 -16.75 11.07 -1.50
C ALA A 213 -17.66 11.66 -0.40
N GLY A 214 -17.15 12.60 0.38
CA GLY A 214 -17.87 13.23 1.48
C GLY A 214 -18.11 12.36 2.72
N GLN A 215 -17.56 11.14 2.81
CA GLN A 215 -17.76 10.29 3.99
C GLN A 215 -17.19 10.92 5.27
N THR A 216 -18.06 11.10 6.27
CA THR A 216 -17.71 11.59 7.61
C THR A 216 -16.62 10.75 8.27
N GLY A 217 -15.63 11.41 8.88
CA GLY A 217 -14.50 10.76 9.56
C GLY A 217 -13.31 10.44 8.66
N VAL A 218 -13.44 10.57 7.33
CA VAL A 218 -12.34 10.46 6.38
C VAL A 218 -11.68 11.84 6.22
N PRO A 219 -10.35 11.99 6.34
CA PRO A 219 -9.66 13.28 6.33
C PRO A 219 -9.45 13.83 4.91
N TRP A 220 -10.54 14.00 4.15
CA TRP A 220 -10.52 14.46 2.76
C TRP A 220 -9.90 15.85 2.60
N HIS A 221 -8.84 15.95 1.78
CA HIS A 221 -8.53 17.20 1.11
C HIS A 221 -9.66 17.53 0.12
N THR A 222 -9.96 18.80 -0.09
CA THR A 222 -11.00 19.25 -1.03
C THR A 222 -10.43 20.35 -1.92
N THR A 223 -10.68 20.27 -3.22
CA THR A 223 -10.28 21.28 -4.20
C THR A 223 -11.32 21.41 -5.32
N THR A 224 -11.16 22.40 -6.19
CA THR A 224 -11.91 22.50 -7.44
C THR A 224 -11.11 21.83 -8.56
N SER A 225 -11.68 20.83 -9.23
CA SER A 225 -11.00 20.13 -10.32
C SER A 225 -10.71 21.09 -11.49
N ILE A 226 -9.47 21.10 -11.96
CA ILE A 226 -9.07 21.93 -13.12
C ILE A 226 -9.56 21.35 -14.46
N ALA A 227 -9.97 20.08 -14.48
CA ALA A 227 -10.47 19.38 -15.66
C ALA A 227 -12.01 19.48 -15.80
N THR A 228 -12.74 19.73 -14.70
CA THR A 228 -14.21 19.67 -14.67
C THR A 228 -14.89 20.88 -14.02
N GLY A 229 -14.18 21.68 -13.22
CA GLY A 229 -14.75 22.80 -12.45
C GLY A 229 -15.54 22.40 -11.21
N ASN A 230 -15.67 21.10 -10.90
CA ASN A 230 -16.45 20.58 -9.79
C ASN A 230 -15.62 20.42 -8.50
N ALA A 231 -16.29 20.19 -7.37
CA ALA A 231 -15.63 19.84 -6.12
C ALA A 231 -15.07 18.40 -6.18
N THR A 232 -13.75 18.27 -6.06
CA THR A 232 -13.03 16.99 -6.02
C THR A 232 -12.35 16.83 -4.67
N GLN A 233 -12.53 15.66 -4.07
CA GLN A 233 -11.93 15.26 -2.81
C GLN A 233 -10.89 14.17 -3.02
N TRP A 234 -9.80 14.24 -2.26
CA TRP A 234 -8.67 13.34 -2.41
C TRP A 234 -7.96 13.09 -1.08
N LEU A 235 -7.20 12.00 -1.03
CA LEU A 235 -6.27 11.68 0.05
C LEU A 235 -4.85 11.53 -0.52
N ASP A 236 -3.84 11.79 0.30
CA ASP A 236 -2.48 11.34 0.02
C ASP A 236 -2.41 9.80 -0.05
N TRP A 237 -1.30 9.28 -0.56
CA TRP A 237 -1.08 7.84 -0.69
C TRP A 237 -1.15 7.10 0.65
N ALA A 238 -2.14 6.23 0.78
CA ALA A 238 -2.19 5.23 1.83
C ALA A 238 -1.30 4.04 1.45
N LEU A 239 -0.32 3.74 2.31
CA LEU A 239 0.42 2.48 2.29
C LEU A 239 -0.38 1.44 3.07
N VAL A 240 -0.73 0.35 2.40
CA VAL A 240 -1.44 -0.80 2.99
C VAL A 240 -0.46 -1.96 3.08
N ASP A 241 -0.25 -2.47 4.28
CA ASP A 241 0.52 -3.67 4.56
C ASP A 241 -0.37 -4.67 5.31
N ILE A 242 -0.50 -5.88 4.75
CA ILE A 242 -1.40 -6.92 5.24
C ILE A 242 -0.57 -8.15 5.58
N ALA A 243 -0.37 -8.39 6.89
CA ALA A 243 0.23 -9.57 7.46
C ALA A 243 -0.81 -10.34 8.30
N PRO A 244 -1.56 -11.30 7.71
CA PRO A 244 -2.58 -12.04 8.43
C PRO A 244 -1.95 -13.05 9.39
N ALA A 245 -2.09 -12.82 10.70
CA ALA A 245 -1.49 -13.69 11.72
C ALA A 245 -2.00 -15.14 11.66
N GLY A 246 -1.09 -16.09 11.89
CA GLY A 246 -1.40 -17.52 11.90
C GLY A 246 -1.76 -18.09 10.52
N SER A 247 -2.63 -19.09 10.47
CA SER A 247 -2.97 -19.81 9.23
C SER A 247 -4.03 -19.13 8.37
N ALA A 248 -4.05 -17.79 8.30
CA ALA A 248 -4.92 -17.04 7.39
C ALA A 248 -4.30 -16.87 5.98
N LEU A 249 -2.96 -16.91 5.89
CA LEU A 249 -2.19 -16.84 4.65
C LEU A 249 -0.97 -17.77 4.75
N SER A 250 -0.57 -18.46 3.68
CA SER A 250 0.67 -19.25 3.62
C SER A 250 1.20 -19.39 2.19
N ALA A 251 2.49 -19.70 2.05
CA ALA A 251 3.08 -20.06 0.76
C ALA A 251 2.31 -21.23 0.11
N GLY A 252 2.04 -21.13 -1.19
CA GLY A 252 1.16 -22.02 -1.95
C GLY A 252 -0.30 -21.57 -2.05
N ASP A 253 -0.76 -20.61 -1.24
CA ASP A 253 -2.08 -20.00 -1.43
C ASP A 253 -2.12 -19.17 -2.73
N GLN A 254 -3.28 -19.12 -3.37
CA GLN A 254 -3.58 -18.13 -4.40
C GLN A 254 -4.37 -16.98 -3.76
N VAL A 255 -3.90 -15.74 -3.91
CA VAL A 255 -4.62 -14.53 -3.48
C VAL A 255 -5.05 -13.69 -4.69
N GLN A 256 -6.15 -12.95 -4.56
CA GLN A 256 -6.64 -11.99 -5.55
C GLN A 256 -6.81 -10.61 -4.91
N LEU A 257 -6.17 -9.60 -5.50
CA LEU A 257 -6.43 -8.21 -5.21
C LEU A 257 -7.45 -7.68 -6.22
N THR A 258 -8.56 -7.15 -5.72
CA THR A 258 -9.58 -6.44 -6.50
C THR A 258 -9.57 -4.97 -6.10
N VAL A 259 -9.49 -4.07 -7.07
CA VAL A 259 -9.65 -2.62 -6.86
C VAL A 259 -10.78 -2.12 -7.74
N VAL A 260 -11.65 -1.27 -7.20
CA VAL A 260 -12.76 -0.64 -7.92
C VAL A 260 -12.68 0.87 -7.73
N ALA A 261 -12.91 1.62 -8.80
CA ALA A 261 -13.24 3.03 -8.73
C ALA A 261 -14.55 3.26 -9.50
N SER A 262 -15.43 4.10 -8.94
CA SER A 262 -16.78 4.31 -9.45
C SER A 262 -17.22 5.76 -9.32
N GLY A 263 -17.94 6.24 -10.32
CA GLY A 263 -18.80 7.42 -10.20
C GLY A 263 -20.07 7.15 -9.39
N CYS A 264 -20.95 8.15 -9.35
CA CYS A 264 -22.20 8.17 -8.60
C CYS A 264 -23.26 7.19 -9.15
N SER A 265 -24.32 6.93 -8.39
CA SER A 265 -25.49 6.17 -8.87
C SER A 265 -26.70 7.05 -9.19
#